data_AF-A0A1T5DX10-F1
#
_entry.id   AF-A0A1T5DX10-F1
#
_cell.length_a   1.000
_cell.length_b   1.000
_cell.length_c   1.000
_cell.angle_alpha   90.00
_cell.angle_beta   90.00
_cell.angle_gamma   90.00
#
_symmetry.space_group_name_H-M   'P 1'
#
loop_
_entity.id
_entity.type
_entity.pdbx_description
1 polymer ?
#
loop_
_entity_poly.entity_id
_entity_poly.type
_entity_poly.pdbx_seq_one_letter_code
_entity_poly.pdbx_strand_id
1 'polypeptide(L)' 'MLDGEQLTIMSTANQDTPLKEGKIPLLVIDVWEHAYYLKYQNRRPEFVTNWWNTVDWDKVNQRYVNARETINTFKI' A
#
# COMPACT_ATOMS: atom_id res chain seq x y z
N MET A 1 -0.88 -5.10 2.52
CA MET A 1 0.23 -5.11 3.51
C MET A 1 0.35 -6.51 4.09
N LEU A 2 1.45 -6.82 4.77
CA LEU A 2 1.54 -8.03 5.59
C LEU A 2 1.17 -7.71 7.03
N ASP A 3 0.26 -8.52 7.58
CA ASP A 3 -0.05 -8.60 9.00
C ASP A 3 0.40 -10.00 9.47
N GLY A 4 1.59 -10.05 10.07
CA GLY A 4 2.35 -11.29 10.16
C GLY A 4 2.51 -11.94 8.79
N GLU A 5 1.98 -13.14 8.61
CA GLU A 5 2.06 -13.87 7.34
C GLU A 5 0.90 -13.59 6.36
N GLN A 6 -0.15 -12.90 6.80
CA GLN A 6 -1.36 -12.73 6.01
C GLN A 6 -1.32 -11.45 5.19
N LEU A 7 -1.78 -11.53 3.94
CA LEU A 7 -2.00 -10.37 3.10
C LEU A 7 -3.33 -9.70 3.47
N THR A 8 -3.28 -8.44 3.84
CA THR A 8 -4.45 -7.67 4.28
C THR A 8 -4.53 -6.30 3.60
N ILE A 9 -5.74 -5.74 3.56
CA ILE A 9 -6.03 -4.39 3.06
C ILE A 9 -6.51 -3.55 4.24
N MET A 10 -6.01 -2.32 4.35
CA MET A 10 -6.53 -1.32 5.31
C MET A 10 -6.46 0.08 4.72
N SER A 11 -7.20 1.00 5.33
CA SER A 11 -7.06 2.44 5.14
C SER A 11 -6.52 3.08 6.42
N THR A 12 -5.67 4.09 6.29
CA THR A 12 -5.26 4.95 7.41
C THR A 12 -5.89 6.33 7.27
N ALA A 13 -6.10 7.00 8.39
CA ALA A 13 -6.54 8.39 8.40
C ALA A 13 -5.32 9.30 8.16
N ASN A 14 -5.52 10.36 7.39
CA ASN A 14 -4.52 11.42 7.18
C ASN A 14 -3.14 10.90 6.72
N GLN A 15 -2.11 11.09 7.55
CA GLN A 15 -0.72 10.67 7.32
C GLN A 15 -0.30 9.53 8.27
N ASP A 16 -1.27 8.86 8.91
CA ASP A 16 -0.97 7.70 9.74
C ASP A 16 -0.47 6.52 8.90
N THR A 17 0.31 5.66 9.56
CA THR A 17 1.04 4.57 8.92
C THR A 17 0.78 3.24 9.62
N PRO A 18 0.60 2.14 8.85
CA PRO A 18 0.46 0.78 9.40
C PRO A 18 1.70 0.31 10.19
N LEU A 19 2.83 1.00 10.05
CA LEU A 19 4.06 0.68 10.77
C LEU A 19 3.89 0.79 12.29
N LYS A 20 3.03 1.69 12.79
CA LYS A 20 2.72 1.82 14.22
C LYS A 20 2.04 0.56 14.79
N GLU A 21 1.41 -0.23 13.94
CA GLU A 21 0.71 -1.47 14.29
C GLU A 21 1.55 -2.73 13.98
N GLY A 22 2.84 -2.57 13.63
CA GLY A 22 3.73 -3.69 13.29
C GLY A 22 3.45 -4.34 11.93
N LYS A 23 2.60 -3.73 11.10
CA LYS A 23 2.25 -4.22 9.77
C LYS A 23 3.23 -3.71 8.71
N ILE A 24 3.52 -4.53 7.70
CA ILE A 24 4.50 -4.20 6.66
C ILE A 24 3.78 -3.76 5.37
N PRO A 25 3.79 -2.47 5.00
CA PRO A 25 3.14 -1.99 3.79
C PRO A 25 3.85 -2.48 2.53
N LEU A 26 3.08 -2.90 1.52
CA LEU A 26 3.60 -3.42 0.25
C LEU A 26 3.29 -2.48 -0.93
N LEU A 27 2.11 -1.88 -0.90
CA LEU A 27 1.56 -0.97 -1.89
C LEU A 27 0.64 0.02 -1.17
N VAL A 28 0.66 1.28 -1.60
CA VAL A 28 -0.14 2.38 -1.05
C VAL A 28 -0.67 3.22 -2.21
N ILE A 29 -1.90 3.70 -2.07
CA ILE A 29 -2.50 4.71 -2.94
C ILE A 29 -2.86 5.93 -2.08
N ASP A 30 -2.45 7.12 -2.52
CA ASP A 30 -2.91 8.38 -1.91
C ASP A 30 -4.29 8.74 -2.49
N VAL A 31 -5.29 8.87 -1.62
CA VAL A 31 -6.67 9.21 -1.97
C VAL A 31 -7.09 10.59 -1.46
N TRP A 32 -6.13 11.42 -1.05
CA TRP A 32 -6.37 12.84 -0.80
C TRP A 32 -6.69 13.58 -2.09
N GLU A 33 -7.55 14.60 -2.02
CA GLU A 33 -7.99 15.34 -3.21
C GLU A 33 -6.81 15.94 -3.98
N HIS A 34 -5.75 16.42 -3.30
CA HIS A 34 -4.56 16.96 -3.97
C HIS A 34 -3.86 15.95 -4.89
N ALA A 35 -4.04 14.64 -4.70
CA ALA A 35 -3.41 13.62 -5.53
C ALA A 35 -4.08 13.46 -6.91
N TYR A 36 -5.36 13.85 -7.04
CA TYR A 36 -6.14 13.55 -8.25
C TYR A 36 -7.03 14.69 -8.76
N TYR A 37 -7.32 15.71 -7.96
CA TYR A 37 -8.40 16.66 -8.25
C TYR A 37 -8.19 17.48 -9.53
N LEU A 38 -6.95 17.89 -9.84
CA LEU A 38 -6.67 18.67 -11.05
C LEU A 38 -7.03 17.90 -12.34
N LYS A 39 -6.91 16.57 -12.34
CA LYS A 39 -7.20 15.73 -13.52
C LYS A 39 -8.60 15.11 -13.47
N TYR A 40 -9.04 14.65 -12.30
CA TYR A 40 -10.26 13.85 -12.15
C TYR A 40 -11.38 14.56 -11.37
N GLN A 41 -11.10 15.71 -10.76
CA GLN A 41 -12.04 16.48 -9.93
C GLN A 41 -12.70 15.57 -8.87
N ASN A 42 -14.03 15.46 -8.84
CA ASN A 42 -14.78 14.60 -7.91
C ASN A 42 -14.79 13.11 -8.30
N ARG A 43 -14.19 12.72 -9.44
CA ARG A 43 -14.23 11.34 -9.96
C ARG A 43 -13.11 10.48 -9.37
N ARG A 44 -13.07 10.36 -8.04
CA ARG A 44 -12.13 9.46 -7.34
C ARG A 44 -12.15 8.02 -7.88
N PRO A 45 -13.31 7.39 -8.18
CA PRO A 45 -13.32 6.04 -8.75
C PRO A 45 -12.52 5.93 -10.06
N GLU A 46 -12.63 6.92 -10.94
CA GLU A 46 -11.88 6.95 -12.21
C GLU A 46 -10.37 7.09 -11.97
N PHE A 47 -9.96 7.90 -10.99
CA PHE A 47 -8.57 7.99 -10.56
C PHE A 47 -8.03 6.63 -10.08
N VAL A 48 -8.76 5.93 -9.19
CA VAL A 48 -8.35 4.61 -8.68
C VAL A 48 -8.24 3.59 -9.81
N THR A 49 -9.20 3.58 -10.75
CA THR A 49 -9.15 2.70 -11.94
C THR A 49 -7.88 2.95 -12.76
N ASN A 50 -7.54 4.21 -13.02
CA ASN A 50 -6.35 4.56 -13.81
C ASN A 50 -5.04 4.37 -13.06
N TRP A 51 -5.03 4.55 -11.73
CA TRP A 51 -3.85 4.36 -10.89
C TRP A 51 -3.29 2.93 -10.97
N TRP A 52 -4.16 1.92 -11.12
CA TRP A 52 -3.72 0.53 -11.29
C TRP A 52 -2.80 0.31 -12.50
N ASN A 53 -2.93 1.14 -13.55
CA ASN A 53 -2.05 1.08 -14.73
C ASN A 53 -0.63 1.62 -14.47
N THR A 54 -0.38 2.21 -13.30
CA THR A 54 0.89 2.86 -12.95
C THR A 54 1.69 2.09 -11.88
N VAL A 55 1.13 1.01 -11.35
CA VAL A 55 1.75 0.24 -10.27
C VAL A 55 2.98 -0.51 -10.77
N ASP A 56 4.12 -0.26 -10.12
CA ASP A 56 5.35 -1.03 -10.29
C ASP A 56 5.26 -2.34 -9.47
N TRP A 57 4.83 -3.40 -10.15
CA TRP A 57 4.65 -4.72 -9.53
C TRP A 57 5.96 -5.40 -9.14
N ASP A 58 7.07 -5.11 -9.82
CA ASP A 58 8.38 -5.65 -9.46
C ASP A 58 8.83 -5.11 -8.10
N LYS A 59 8.58 -3.81 -7.84
CA LYS A 59 8.83 -3.22 -6.52
C LYS A 59 7.91 -3.76 -5.44
N VAL A 60 6.64 -4.00 -5.75
CA VAL A 60 5.71 -4.63 -4.79
C VAL A 60 6.18 -6.04 -4.43
N ASN A 61 6.60 -6.83 -5.43
CA ASN A 61 7.13 -8.17 -5.21
C ASN A 61 8.45 -8.14 -4.41
N GLN A 62 9.37 -7.24 -4.73
CA GLN A 62 10.61 -7.05 -3.97
C GLN A 62 10.32 -6.76 -2.48
N ARG A 63 9.37 -5.87 -2.18
CA ARG A 63 8.95 -5.58 -0.80
C ARG A 63 8.34 -6.80 -0.12
N TYR A 64 7.52 -7.56 -0.84
CA TYR A 64 6.89 -8.77 -0.32
C TYR A 64 7.92 -9.84 0.07
N VAL A 65 8.88 -10.14 -0.81
CA VAL A 65 9.94 -11.12 -0.55
C VAL A 65 10.77 -10.72 0.67
N ASN A 66 11.26 -9.47 0.70
CA ASN A 66 12.04 -8.95 1.82
C ASN A 66 11.26 -9.04 3.15
N ALA A 67 9.96 -8.70 3.13
CA ALA A 67 9.11 -8.77 4.30
C ALA A 67 8.94 -10.21 4.80
N ARG A 68 8.73 -11.18 3.89
CA ARG A 68 8.64 -12.62 4.23
C ARG A 68 9.93 -13.14 4.86
N GLU A 69 11.09 -12.80 4.29
CA GLU A 69 12.39 -13.17 4.84
C GLU A 69 12.61 -12.59 6.24
N THR A 70 12.23 -11.33 6.43
CA THR A 70 12.30 -10.64 7.72
C THR A 70 11.46 -11.38 8.77
N ILE A 71 10.20 -11.69 8.46
CA ILE A 71 9.30 -12.42 9.36
C ILE A 71 9.88 -13.79 9.74
N ASN A 72 10.43 -14.53 8.77
CA ASN A 72 11.01 -15.85 9.01
C ASN A 72 12.26 -15.79 9.91
N THR A 73 13.07 -14.74 9.75
CA THR A 73 14.31 -14.55 10.52
C THR A 73 14.05 -14.30 12.02
N PHE A 74 12.92 -13.70 12.37
CA PHE A 74 12.55 -13.42 13.77
C PHE A 74 11.69 -14.51 14.42
N LYS A 75 11.42 -15.62 13.72
CA LYS A 75 10.65 -16.77 14.23
C LYS A 75 11.50 -17.88 14.85
N ILE A 76 12.82 -17.70 14.90
CA ILE A 76 13.80 -18.67 15.44
C ILE A 76 13.92 -18.54 16.96
#